data_AF-Q5WQC3-F1
#
_entry.id   AF-Q5WQC3-F1
#
_cell.length_a   1.000
_cell.length_b   1.000
_cell.length_c   1.000
_cell.angle_alpha   90.00
_cell.angle_beta   90.00
_cell.angle_gamma   90.00
#
_symmetry.space_group_name_H-M   'P 1'
#
loop_
_entity.id
_entity.type
_entity.pdbx_description
1 polymer ?
#
loop_
_entity_poly.entity_id
_entity_poly.type
_entity_poly.pdbx_seq_one_letter_code
_entity_poly.pdbx_strand_id
1 'polypeptide(L)' 'IRSFSPFPFDLVRDALENVKSVAVLDRSSPGGAMGAFYNEVAAALYSTPNSALVTNYIYGLGESD' A
#
# COMPACT_ATOMS: atom_id res chain seq x y z
N ILE A 1 2.97 -5.21 6.86
CA ILE A 1 1.85 -4.94 7.78
C ILE A 1 1.53 -6.22 8.54
N ARG A 2 1.29 -6.14 9.86
CA ARG A 2 1.03 -7.33 10.72
C ARG A 2 -0.45 -7.70 10.81
N SER A 3 -1.35 -6.71 10.76
CA SER A 3 -2.80 -6.90 10.76
C SER A 3 -3.38 -6.11 9.61
N PHE A 4 -4.04 -6.80 8.67
CA PHE A 4 -4.73 -6.15 7.55
C PHE A 4 -6.19 -5.81 7.89
N SER A 5 -6.76 -6.45 8.92
CA SER A 5 -8.17 -6.23 9.32
C SER A 5 -8.32 -6.33 10.84
N PRO A 6 -8.55 -5.21 11.55
CA PRO A 6 -8.68 -3.85 11.02
C PRO A 6 -7.35 -3.31 10.46
N PHE A 7 -7.43 -2.50 9.40
CA PHE A 7 -6.27 -1.84 8.79
C PHE A 7 -5.82 -0.63 9.63
N PRO A 8 -4.53 -0.52 10.00
CA PRO A 8 -4.06 0.52 10.91
C PRO A 8 -3.75 1.83 10.17
N PHE A 9 -4.77 2.59 9.78
CA PHE A 9 -4.64 3.82 9.00
C PHE A 9 -3.71 4.88 9.63
N ASP A 10 -3.91 5.21 10.91
CA ASP A 10 -3.12 6.25 11.59
C ASP A 10 -1.63 5.88 11.66
N LEU A 11 -1.31 4.62 12.00
CA LEU A 11 0.07 4.17 12.08
C LEU A 11 0.76 4.18 10.71
N VAL A 12 0.03 3.84 9.64
CA VAL A 12 0.57 3.87 8.27
C VAL A 12 0.80 5.31 7.83
N ARG A 13 -0.15 6.21 8.10
CA ARG A 13 -0.02 7.64 7.81
C ARG A 13 1.20 8.23 8.52
N ASP A 14 1.26 8.09 9.84
CA ASP A 14 2.31 8.72 10.66
C ASP A 14 3.70 8.14 10.33
N ALA A 15 3.79 6.87 9.90
CA ALA A 15 5.04 6.26 9.46
C ALA A 15 5.51 6.73 8.07
N LEU A 16 4.59 7.17 7.21
CA LEU A 16 4.85 7.48 5.81
C LEU A 16 4.64 8.96 5.46
N GLU A 17 4.25 9.83 6.40
CA GLU A 17 3.92 11.23 6.14
C GLU A 17 5.08 12.05 5.53
N ASN A 18 6.34 11.69 5.83
CA ASN A 18 7.54 12.43 5.44
C ASN A 18 8.29 11.81 4.25
N VAL A 19 7.70 10.81 3.59
CA VAL A 19 8.35 10.13 2.46
C VAL A 19 7.87 10.68 1.13
N LYS A 20 8.77 10.77 0.15
CA LYS A 20 8.46 11.27 -1.19
C LYS A 20 7.71 10.24 -2.05
N SER A 21 7.98 8.95 -1.83
CA SER A 21 7.42 7.86 -2.65
C SER A 21 7.34 6.57 -1.84
N VAL A 22 6.31 5.77 -2.11
CA VAL A 22 6.01 4.50 -1.43
C VAL A 22 5.80 3.41 -2.47
N ALA A 23 6.56 2.32 -2.36
CA ALA A 23 6.36 1.11 -3.15
C ALA A 23 5.56 0.09 -2.33
N VAL A 24 4.38 -0.29 -2.83
CA VAL A 24 3.49 -1.26 -2.19
C VAL A 24 3.61 -2.60 -2.92
N LEU A 25 4.19 -3.57 -2.23
CA LEU A 25 4.35 -4.94 -2.71
C LEU A 25 3.08 -5.73 -2.37
N ASP A 26 2.33 -6.16 -3.39
CA ASP A 26 1.11 -6.94 -3.25
C ASP A 26 1.30 -8.35 -3.82
N ARG A 27 0.82 -9.37 -3.11
CA ARG A 27 0.83 -10.76 -3.58
C ARG A 27 -0.46 -11.17 -4.28
N SER A 28 -1.37 -10.21 -4.47
CA SER A 28 -2.59 -10.39 -5.26
C SER A 28 -2.38 -9.81 -6.66
N SER A 29 -2.90 -10.51 -7.66
CA SER A 29 -3.00 -10.00 -9.04
C SER A 29 -4.47 -9.84 -9.39
N PRO A 30 -5.06 -8.63 -9.22
CA PRO A 30 -6.49 -8.41 -9.44
C PRO A 30 -6.91 -8.36 -10.91
N GLY A 31 -6.13 -8.89 -11.86
CA GLY A 31 -6.53 -8.97 -13.27
C GLY A 31 -6.78 -7.62 -13.95
N GLY A 32 -6.05 -6.56 -13.57
CA GLY A 32 -6.14 -5.23 -14.18
C GLY A 32 -6.54 -4.10 -13.23
N ALA A 33 -6.97 -4.42 -12.01
CA ALA A 33 -7.13 -3.45 -10.93
C ALA A 33 -5.89 -3.40 -10.02
N MET A 34 -5.76 -2.33 -9.24
CA MET A 34 -4.70 -2.19 -8.24
C MET A 34 -4.94 -3.13 -7.06
N GLY A 35 -3.85 -3.66 -6.49
CA GLY A 35 -3.88 -4.59 -5.36
C GLY A 35 -4.63 -4.07 -4.14
N ALA A 36 -5.23 -4.97 -3.36
CA ALA A 36 -5.98 -4.62 -2.15
C ALA A 36 -5.11 -3.86 -1.15
N PHE A 37 -3.84 -4.26 -1.00
CA PHE A 37 -2.94 -3.60 -0.07
C PHE A 37 -2.54 -2.20 -0.54
N TYR A 38 -2.40 -2.01 -1.86
CA TYR A 38 -2.17 -0.68 -2.44
C TYR A 38 -3.32 0.28 -2.13
N ASN A 39 -4.56 -0.17 -2.29
CA ASN A 39 -5.73 0.68 -2.08
C ASN A 39 -5.81 1.19 -0.63
N GLU A 40 -5.53 0.32 0.36
CA GLU A 40 -5.54 0.71 1.77
C GLU A 40 -4.41 1.71 2.12
N VAL A 41 -3.20 1.47 1.60
CA VAL A 41 -2.05 2.39 1.82
C VAL A 41 -2.29 3.73 1.12
N ALA A 42 -2.81 3.71 -0.10
CA ALA A 42 -3.15 4.92 -0.84
C ALA A 42 -4.25 5.71 -0.12
N ALA A 43 -5.28 5.04 0.41
CA ALA A 43 -6.34 5.67 1.19
C ALA A 43 -5.82 6.30 2.50
N ALA A 44 -4.91 5.61 3.20
CA ALA A 44 -4.26 6.16 4.40
C ALA A 44 -3.50 7.46 4.09
N LEU A 45 -2.74 7.47 2.99
CA LEU A 45 -1.94 8.61 2.55
C LEU A 45 -2.77 9.73 1.92
N TYR A 46 -3.93 9.42 1.33
CA TYR A 46 -4.80 10.42 0.70
C TYR A 46 -5.28 11.51 1.66
N SER A 47 -5.39 11.17 2.95
CA SER A 47 -5.74 12.14 4.01
C SER A 47 -4.59 13.09 4.40
N THR A 48 -3.37 12.87 3.89
CA THR A 48 -2.16 13.61 4.27
C THR A 48 -1.93 14.76 3.29
N PRO A 49 -1.53 15.96 3.76
CA PRO A 49 -1.19 17.07 2.87
C PRO A 49 0.03 16.78 1.98
N ASN A 50 0.86 15.81 2.35
CA ASN A 50 2.00 15.38 1.56
C ASN A 50 1.58 14.29 0.58
N SER A 51 1.52 14.63 -0.71
CA SER A 51 1.13 13.71 -1.78
C SER A 51 2.32 12.81 -2.15
N ALA A 52 2.55 11.78 -1.34
CA ALA A 52 3.56 10.77 -1.63
C ALA A 52 3.14 9.96 -2.87
N LEU A 53 4.08 9.74 -3.79
CA LEU A 53 3.83 8.92 -4.98
C LEU A 53 3.76 7.45 -4.57
N VAL A 54 2.58 6.84 -4.66
CA VAL A 54 2.37 5.42 -4.31
C VAL A 54 2.40 4.58 -5.59
N THR A 55 3.24 3.55 -5.64
CA THR A 55 3.36 2.62 -6.78
C THR A 55 3.08 1.20 -6.30
N ASN A 56 2.33 0.41 -7.09
CA ASN A 56 2.06 -0.99 -6.79
C ASN A 56 3.04 -1.91 -7.55
N TYR A 57 3.54 -2.91 -6.84
CA TYR A 57 4.38 -3.97 -7.38
C TYR A 57 3.74 -5.31 -7.03
N ILE A 58 3.41 -6.10 -8.04
CA ILE A 58 2.88 -7.44 -7.85
C ILE A 58 4.05 -8.41 -7.82
N TYR A 59 4.11 -9.26 -6.79
CA TYR A 59 5.18 -10.23 -6.59
C TYR A 59 4.63 -11.53 -6.00
N GLY A 60 5.42 -12.61 -5.99
CA GLY A 60 5.03 -13.82 -5.26
C GLY A 60 3.85 -14.59 -5.83
N LEU A 61 3.50 -14.39 -7.11
CA LEU A 61 2.38 -15.09 -7.74
C LEU A 61 2.74 -16.55 -7.99
N GLY A 62 1.98 -17.47 -7.39
CA GLY A 62 2.17 -18.91 -7.61
C GLY A 62 3.47 -19.47 -7.04
N GLU A 63 3.93 -18.94 -5.90
CA GLU A 63 5.19 -19.36 -5.23
C GLU A 63 6.48 -19.07 -6.02
N SER A 64 6.42 -18.25 -7.07
CA SER A 64 7.64 -17.67 -7.65
C SER A 64 8.17 -16.60 -6.71
N ASP A 65 9.43 -16.76 -6.27
CA ASP A 65 10.23 -15.68 -5.65
C ASP A 65 10.30 -14.43 -6.54
#